data_AF-A0A8S3I4T4-F1
#
_entry.id   AF-A0A8S3I4T4-F1
#
_cell.length_a   1.000
_cell.length_b   1.000
_cell.length_c   1.000
_cell.angle_alpha   90.00
_cell.angle_beta   90.00
_cell.angle_gamma   90.00
#
_symmetry.space_group_name_H-M   'P 1'
#
loop_
_entity.id
_entity.type
_entity.pdbx_description
1 polymer ?
#
loop_
_entity_poly.entity_id
_entity_poly.type
_entity_poly.pdbx_seq_one_letter_code
_entity_poly.pdbx_strand_id
1 'polypeptide(L)'
;MDVNRDNFYDVLPEILNDINNADYVAVDGEFTGILSFDKMNYFDTPAERYKRHYDCDRHYLMVQVGLAMVRCINAEENRYSLKAYNFYVFPENETDAFDFGSKSSSLQFLAANRFDFVQLFLKGIPFVCKTKHLEKLKNIQQNASRRNTRQIPNGNNNNAD
;
A
#
# COMPACT_ATOMS: atom_id res chain seq x y z
N MET A 1 -10.92 -7.10 10.93
CA MET A 1 -9.75 -7.96 11.12
C MET A 1 -8.51 -7.13 10.87
N ASP A 2 -7.53 -7.17 11.77
CA ASP A 2 -6.29 -6.44 11.57
C ASP A 2 -5.32 -7.28 10.76
N VAL A 3 -4.88 -6.72 9.64
CA VAL A 3 -4.01 -7.38 8.66
C VAL A 3 -2.66 -6.67 8.68
N ASN A 4 -1.60 -7.44 8.89
CA ASN A 4 -0.23 -6.98 8.96
C ASN A 4 0.68 -7.96 8.19
N ARG A 5 1.99 -7.69 8.17
CA ARG A 5 2.97 -8.50 7.43
C ARG A 5 2.93 -9.99 7.80
N ASP A 6 2.68 -10.31 9.06
CA ASP A 6 2.77 -11.68 9.56
C ASP A 6 1.61 -12.54 9.07
N ASN A 7 0.41 -11.97 8.90
CA ASN A 7 -0.79 -12.70 8.53
C ASN A 7 -1.29 -12.41 7.11
N PHE A 8 -0.75 -11.41 6.41
CA PHE A 8 -1.27 -10.93 5.13
C PHE A 8 -1.49 -12.05 4.12
N TYR A 9 -0.49 -12.92 3.91
CA TYR A 9 -0.58 -14.00 2.92
C TYR A 9 -1.57 -15.11 3.32
N ASP A 10 -1.72 -15.36 4.62
CA ASP A 10 -2.63 -16.39 5.13
C ASP A 10 -4.10 -15.97 4.94
N VAL A 11 -4.39 -14.67 5.13
CA VAL A 11 -5.76 -14.13 5.05
C VAL A 11 -6.12 -13.62 3.66
N LEU A 12 -5.14 -13.42 2.77
CA LEU A 12 -5.36 -12.88 1.42
C LEU A 12 -6.39 -13.67 0.61
N PRO A 13 -6.43 -15.03 0.62
CA PRO A 13 -7.45 -15.78 -0.11
C PRO A 13 -8.87 -15.48 0.38
N GLU A 14 -9.07 -15.32 1.69
CA GLU A 14 -10.37 -14.97 2.28
C GLU A 14 -10.78 -13.56 1.84
N ILE A 15 -9.87 -12.60 1.94
CA ILE A 15 -10.10 -11.20 1.56
C ILE A 15 -10.50 -11.11 0.08
N LEU A 16 -9.78 -11.81 -0.80
CA LEU A 16 -10.10 -11.83 -2.24
C LEU A 16 -11.47 -12.47 -2.51
N ASN A 17 -11.80 -13.56 -1.79
CA ASN A 17 -13.12 -14.16 -1.87
C ASN A 17 -14.20 -13.16 -1.43
N ASP A 18 -14.00 -12.44 -0.34
CA ASP A 18 -14.98 -11.48 0.18
C ASP A 18 -15.13 -10.25 -0.72
N ILE A 19 -14.05 -9.78 -1.37
CA ILE A 19 -14.11 -8.74 -2.39
C ILE A 19 -14.98 -9.20 -3.58
N ASN A 20 -14.72 -10.40 -4.11
CA ASN A 20 -15.46 -10.93 -5.26
C ASN A 20 -16.94 -11.18 -4.97
N ASN A 21 -17.29 -11.36 -3.70
CA ASN A 21 -18.63 -11.68 -3.24
C ASN A 21 -19.40 -10.48 -2.69
N ALA A 22 -18.75 -9.31 -2.57
CA ALA A 22 -19.37 -8.09 -2.10
C ALA A 22 -20.20 -7.44 -3.22
N ASP A 23 -21.29 -6.78 -2.85
CA ASP A 23 -22.02 -5.89 -3.76
C ASP A 23 -21.26 -4.58 -3.95
N TYR A 24 -20.61 -4.10 -2.88
CA TYR A 24 -19.69 -2.97 -2.92
C TYR A 24 -18.66 -3.03 -1.80
N VAL A 25 -17.56 -2.29 -1.99
CA VAL A 25 -16.50 -2.15 -1.00
C VAL A 25 -16.38 -0.68 -0.62
N ALA A 26 -16.49 -0.39 0.67
CA ALA A 26 -16.14 0.92 1.22
C ALA A 26 -14.66 0.93 1.61
N VAL A 27 -14.00 2.08 1.39
CA VAL A 27 -12.57 2.27 1.64
C VAL A 27 -12.38 3.51 2.49
N ASP A 28 -11.51 3.42 3.48
CA ASP A 28 -11.06 4.55 4.29
C ASP A 28 -9.55 4.44 4.58
N GLY A 29 -8.91 5.54 4.95
CA GLY A 29 -7.46 5.58 5.17
C GLY A 29 -7.05 6.46 6.34
N GLU A 30 -6.04 6.00 7.08
CA GLU A 30 -5.42 6.76 8.16
C GLU A 30 -4.08 7.33 7.70
N PHE A 31 -3.82 8.59 8.04
CA PHE A 31 -2.67 9.35 7.55
C PHE A 31 -1.83 9.92 8.69
N THR A 32 -0.51 9.98 8.49
CA THR A 32 0.41 10.66 9.43
C THR A 32 0.22 12.18 9.46
N GLY A 33 -0.55 12.72 8.52
CA GLY A 33 -0.92 14.13 8.41
C GLY A 33 -1.88 14.36 7.25
N ILE A 34 -2.60 15.46 7.30
CA ILE A 34 -3.48 15.97 6.23
C ILE A 34 -3.32 17.48 6.12
N LEU A 35 -3.66 18.11 5.00
CA LEU A 35 -3.67 19.57 4.84
C LEU A 35 -4.43 20.23 5.99
N SER A 36 -3.83 21.26 6.60
CA SER A 36 -4.52 22.01 7.66
C SER A 36 -5.59 22.92 7.04
N PHE A 37 -6.72 23.06 7.71
CA PHE A 37 -7.86 23.87 7.24
C PHE A 37 -7.51 25.35 7.00
N ASP A 38 -6.56 25.90 7.75
CA ASP A 38 -6.05 27.28 7.58
C ASP A 38 -5.37 27.52 6.22
N LYS A 39 -4.96 26.45 5.54
CA LYS A 39 -4.35 26.51 4.20
C LYS A 39 -5.36 26.30 3.08
N MET A 40 -6.63 25.96 3.39
CA MET A 40 -7.67 25.81 2.38
C MET A 40 -8.21 27.17 1.92
N ASN A 41 -8.48 27.28 0.63
CA ASN A 41 -9.18 28.42 0.06
C ASN A 41 -10.51 27.94 -0.55
N TYR A 42 -11.61 28.48 -0.05
CA TYR A 42 -12.97 28.10 -0.47
C TYR A 42 -13.26 28.44 -1.93
N PHE A 43 -12.53 29.40 -2.50
CA PHE A 43 -12.67 29.83 -3.89
C PHE A 43 -11.73 29.09 -4.85
N ASP A 44 -10.93 28.13 -4.37
CA ASP A 44 -10.10 27.31 -5.25
C ASP A 44 -10.98 26.55 -6.26
N THR A 45 -10.62 26.64 -7.54
CA THR A 45 -11.12 25.73 -8.58
C THR A 45 -10.72 24.28 -8.24
N PRO A 46 -11.37 23.26 -8.82
CA PRO A 46 -10.98 21.87 -8.61
C PRO A 46 -9.49 21.60 -8.91
N ALA A 47 -8.92 22.25 -9.94
CA ALA A 47 -7.52 22.11 -10.30
C ALA A 47 -6.58 22.73 -9.26
N GLU A 48 -6.89 23.92 -8.74
CA GLU A 48 -6.11 24.58 -7.69
C GLU A 48 -6.17 23.80 -6.38
N ARG A 49 -7.35 23.31 -6.01
CA ARG A 49 -7.54 22.47 -4.83
C ARG A 49 -6.72 21.19 -4.93
N TYR A 50 -6.78 20.50 -6.07
CA TYR A 50 -5.95 19.32 -6.33
C TYR A 50 -4.46 19.65 -6.18
N LYS A 51 -3.98 20.72 -6.84
CA LYS A 51 -2.57 21.12 -6.78
C LYS A 51 -2.12 21.38 -5.34
N ARG A 52 -2.95 22.05 -4.54
CA ARG A 52 -2.67 22.35 -3.13
C ARG A 52 -2.55 21.09 -2.28
N HIS A 53 -3.49 20.15 -2.43
CA HIS A 53 -3.42 18.86 -1.76
C HIS A 53 -2.21 18.06 -2.21
N TYR A 54 -1.94 18.01 -3.51
CA TYR A 54 -0.77 17.32 -4.05
C TYR A 54 0.54 17.87 -3.47
N ASP A 55 0.70 19.20 -3.43
CA ASP A 55 1.93 19.82 -2.93
C ASP A 55 2.11 19.66 -1.41
N CYS A 56 1.02 19.63 -0.62
CA CYS A 56 1.10 19.54 0.84
C CYS A 56 1.08 18.10 1.35
N ASP A 57 0.20 17.25 0.82
CA ASP A 57 -0.12 15.94 1.40
C ASP A 57 0.82 14.84 0.89
N ARG A 58 1.55 15.07 -0.20
CA ARG A 58 2.56 14.13 -0.73
C ARG A 58 3.68 13.78 0.25
N HIS A 59 3.83 14.56 1.33
CA HIS A 59 4.82 14.33 2.37
C HIS A 59 4.29 13.45 3.49
N TYR A 60 2.98 13.28 3.62
CA TYR A 60 2.36 12.43 4.63
C TYR A 60 2.14 11.03 4.10
N LEU A 61 2.15 10.07 5.02
CA LEU A 61 2.05 8.66 4.72
C LEU A 61 0.66 8.16 5.08
N MET A 62 0.04 7.40 4.18
CA MET A 62 -1.09 6.55 4.53
C MET A 62 -0.54 5.32 5.23
N VAL A 63 -0.97 5.10 6.48
CA VAL A 63 -0.40 4.08 7.39
C VAL A 63 -1.36 2.95 7.69
N GLN A 64 -2.65 3.16 7.45
CA GLN A 64 -3.65 2.11 7.49
C GLN A 64 -4.68 2.30 6.39
N VAL A 65 -5.14 1.19 5.82
CA VAL A 65 -6.25 1.15 4.86
C VAL A 65 -7.36 0.31 5.47
N GLY A 66 -8.54 0.89 5.65
CA GLY A 66 -9.76 0.18 6.01
C GLY A 66 -10.52 -0.24 4.76
N LEU A 67 -10.86 -1.53 4.65
CA LEU A 67 -11.79 -2.05 3.65
C LEU A 67 -13.00 -2.62 4.36
N ALA A 68 -14.21 -2.28 3.89
CA ALA A 68 -15.45 -2.92 4.33
C ALA A 68 -16.21 -3.49 3.14
N MET A 69 -16.27 -4.82 3.07
CA MET A 69 -16.99 -5.58 2.06
C MET A 69 -18.44 -5.70 2.52
N VAL A 70 -19.36 -5.14 1.73
CA VAL A 70 -20.79 -5.15 2.03
C VAL A 70 -21.51 -6.03 1.03
N ARG A 71 -22.37 -6.92 1.54
CA ARG A 71 -23.19 -7.83 0.72
C ARG A 71 -24.61 -7.88 1.24
N CYS A 72 -25.59 -7.77 0.36
CA CYS A 72 -26.99 -8.00 0.63
C CYS A 72 -27.24 -9.51 0.80
N ILE A 73 -27.70 -9.91 1.98
CA ILE A 73 -28.07 -11.29 2.27
C ILE A 73 -29.55 -11.51 1.95
N ASN A 74 -30.39 -10.51 2.24
CA ASN A 74 -31.81 -10.54 1.92
C ASN A 74 -32.30 -9.11 1.64
N ALA A 75 -32.68 -8.86 0.38
CA ALA A 75 -33.15 -7.56 -0.07
C ALA A 75 -34.54 -7.20 0.48
N GLU A 76 -35.42 -8.19 0.67
CA GLU A 76 -36.79 -7.97 1.17
C GLU A 76 -36.78 -7.51 2.64
N GLU A 77 -35.82 -8.00 3.41
CA GLU A 77 -35.64 -7.69 4.84
C GLU A 77 -34.63 -6.56 5.09
N ASN A 78 -34.03 -5.97 4.05
CA ASN A 78 -32.93 -5.01 4.15
C ASN A 78 -31.76 -5.53 5.02
N ARG A 79 -31.40 -6.81 4.88
CA ARG A 79 -30.32 -7.43 5.65
C ARG A 79 -29.03 -7.51 4.85
N TYR A 80 -27.96 -6.96 5.44
CA TYR A 80 -26.63 -6.90 4.86
C TYR A 80 -25.60 -7.57 5.79
N SER A 81 -24.61 -8.25 5.20
CA SER A 81 -23.36 -8.58 5.90
C SER A 81 -22.30 -7.52 5.61
N LEU A 82 -21.46 -7.31 6.61
CA LEU A 82 -20.30 -6.45 6.55
C LEU A 82 -19.10 -7.22 7.09
N LYS A 83 -18.02 -7.27 6.30
CA LYS A 83 -16.72 -7.76 6.74
C LYS A 83 -15.70 -6.64 6.56
N ALA A 84 -15.01 -6.28 7.64
CA ALA A 84 -14.04 -5.19 7.62
C ALA A 84 -12.62 -5.67 7.88
N TYR A 85 -11.65 -5.09 7.17
CA TYR A 85 -10.22 -5.38 7.27
C TYR A 85 -9.43 -4.07 7.43
N ASN A 86 -8.50 -4.04 8.38
CA ASN A 86 -7.62 -2.91 8.64
C ASN A 86 -6.19 -3.32 8.27
N PHE A 87 -5.70 -2.86 7.13
CA PHE A 87 -4.36 -3.17 6.64
C PHE A 87 -3.38 -2.15 7.19
N TYR A 88 -2.47 -2.58 8.05
CA TYR A 88 -1.34 -1.76 8.47
C TYR A 88 -0.28 -1.80 7.37
N VAL A 89 0.00 -0.65 6.75
CA VAL A 89 0.90 -0.55 5.60
C VAL A 89 2.08 0.36 5.95
N PHE A 90 3.29 -0.07 5.63
CA PHE A 90 4.49 0.73 5.88
C PHE A 90 5.53 0.46 4.79
N PRO A 91 6.17 1.49 4.24
CA PRO A 91 7.09 1.35 3.11
C PRO A 91 8.28 0.44 3.45
N GLU A 92 8.74 -0.29 2.44
CA GLU A 92 9.85 -1.23 2.58
C GLU A 92 11.20 -0.50 2.65
N ASN A 93 11.99 -0.77 3.70
CA ASN A 93 13.33 -0.22 3.90
C ASN A 93 14.37 -1.02 3.11
N GLU A 94 14.41 -0.88 1.77
CA GLU A 94 15.38 -1.68 1.01
C GLU A 94 16.75 -1.03 0.81
N THR A 95 16.88 0.29 0.62
CA THR A 95 18.21 0.88 0.35
C THR A 95 18.31 2.39 0.51
N ASP A 96 17.20 3.13 0.33
CA ASP A 96 17.12 4.56 0.59
C ASP A 96 16.18 4.77 1.76
N ALA A 97 16.60 5.48 2.80
CA ALA A 97 15.72 5.87 3.90
C ALA A 97 14.49 6.56 3.30
N PHE A 98 13.32 5.94 3.44
CA PHE A 98 12.07 6.56 3.03
C PHE A 98 11.68 7.58 4.09
N ASP A 99 12.00 8.84 3.82
CA ASP A 99 11.59 9.94 4.68
C ASP A 99 10.12 10.25 4.46
N PHE A 100 9.36 10.32 5.56
CA PHE A 100 7.98 10.79 5.57
C PHE A 100 7.80 11.87 6.63
N GLY A 101 6.90 12.80 6.36
CA GLY A 101 6.46 13.81 7.31
C GLY A 101 5.33 13.29 8.19
N SER A 102 5.15 13.93 9.34
CA SER A 102 3.98 13.71 10.20
C SER A 102 3.53 15.02 10.84
N LYS A 103 2.24 15.13 11.12
CA LYS A 103 1.67 16.19 11.96
C LYS A 103 1.47 15.66 13.37
N SER A 104 1.98 16.39 14.35
CA SER A 104 1.82 16.04 15.78
C SER A 104 0.35 15.89 16.18
N SER A 105 -0.54 16.75 15.69
CA SER A 105 -1.97 16.66 15.94
C SER A 105 -2.60 15.40 15.37
N SER A 106 -2.22 14.99 14.16
CA SER A 106 -2.71 13.75 13.53
C SER A 106 -2.21 12.52 14.29
N LEU A 107 -0.93 12.47 14.65
CA LEU A 107 -0.41 11.38 15.46
C LEU A 107 -1.07 11.30 16.84
N GLN A 108 -1.32 12.45 17.49
CA GLN A 108 -2.02 12.50 18.76
C GLN A 108 -3.47 12.03 18.63
N PHE A 109 -4.17 12.41 17.57
CA PHE A 109 -5.53 11.95 17.29
C PHE A 109 -5.58 10.43 17.09
N LEU A 110 -4.68 9.87 16.30
CA LEU A 110 -4.56 8.43 16.11
C LEU A 110 -4.25 7.70 17.43
N ALA A 111 -3.30 8.22 18.22
CA ALA A 111 -2.98 7.66 19.53
C ALA A 111 -4.18 7.69 20.49
N ALA A 112 -4.95 8.79 20.51
CA ALA A 112 -6.15 8.92 21.33
C ALA A 112 -7.25 7.93 20.92
N ASN A 113 -7.31 7.57 19.64
CA ASN A 113 -8.20 6.54 19.10
C ASN A 113 -7.59 5.12 19.12
N ARG A 114 -6.51 4.91 19.89
CA ARG A 114 -5.87 3.60 20.11
C ARG A 114 -5.27 2.98 18.84
N PHE A 115 -4.80 3.80 17.90
CA PHE A 115 -4.01 3.32 16.77
C PHE A 115 -2.73 2.63 17.26
N ASP A 116 -2.46 1.40 16.78
CA ASP A 116 -1.27 0.64 17.16
C ASP A 116 -0.06 1.00 16.27
N PHE A 117 0.72 1.97 16.73
CA PHE A 117 1.97 2.36 16.07
C PHE A 117 3.05 1.28 16.12
N VAL A 118 3.04 0.41 17.15
CA VAL A 118 4.02 -0.68 17.25
C VAL A 118 3.75 -1.70 16.15
N GLN A 119 2.48 -2.08 15.96
CA GLN A 119 2.06 -2.92 14.86
C GLN A 119 2.39 -2.28 13.50
N LEU A 120 2.14 -0.99 13.31
CA LEU A 120 2.50 -0.28 12.09
C LEU A 120 3.99 -0.37 11.77
N PHE A 121 4.86 0.08 12.67
CA PHE A 121 6.29 0.24 12.37
C PHE A 121 7.04 -1.09 12.34
N LEU A 122 6.65 -2.07 13.17
CA LEU A 122 7.32 -3.37 13.22
C LEU A 122 6.76 -4.36 12.20
N LYS A 123 5.45 -4.30 11.94
CA LYS A 123 4.73 -5.32 11.17
C LYS A 123 3.94 -4.76 10.00
N GLY A 124 4.17 -3.52 9.60
CA GLY A 124 3.53 -2.95 8.42
C GLY A 124 3.79 -3.78 7.16
N ILE A 125 2.73 -4.00 6.39
CA ILE A 125 2.79 -4.67 5.09
C ILE A 125 3.63 -3.79 4.15
N PRO A 126 4.73 -4.32 3.59
CA PRO A 126 5.58 -3.56 2.69
C PRO A 126 4.83 -3.27 1.38
N PHE A 127 5.07 -2.08 0.82
CA PHE A 127 4.59 -1.73 -0.50
C PHE A 127 5.64 -0.93 -1.27
N VAL A 128 5.55 -0.99 -2.60
CA VAL A 128 6.41 -0.25 -3.52
C VAL A 128 5.55 0.50 -4.53
N CYS A 129 5.98 1.70 -4.93
CA CYS A 129 5.27 2.40 -5.99
C CYS A 129 5.46 1.69 -7.34
N LYS A 130 4.50 1.86 -8.25
CA LYS A 130 4.49 1.20 -9.56
C LYS A 130 5.80 1.43 -10.34
N THR A 131 6.33 2.65 -10.34
CA THR A 131 7.58 2.98 -11.04
C THR A 131 8.76 2.18 -10.52
N LYS A 132 8.97 2.18 -9.19
CA LYS A 132 10.03 1.40 -8.54
C LYS A 132 9.84 -0.11 -8.76
N HIS A 133 8.60 -0.60 -8.72
CA HIS A 133 8.30 -2.00 -9.01
C HIS A 133 8.73 -2.38 -10.44
N LEU A 134 8.38 -1.56 -11.43
CA LEU A 134 8.76 -1.79 -12.83
C LEU A 134 10.28 -1.73 -13.05
N GLU A 135 10.98 -0.83 -12.36
CA GLU A 135 12.45 -0.77 -12.36
C GLU A 135 13.06 -2.04 -11.77
N LYS A 136 12.58 -2.50 -10.62
CA LYS A 136 13.01 -3.77 -10.00
C LYS A 136 12.82 -4.95 -10.97
N LEU A 137 11.65 -5.05 -11.62
CA LEU A 137 11.38 -6.13 -12.58
C LEU A 137 12.35 -6.10 -13.78
N LYS A 138 12.63 -4.92 -14.35
CA LYS A 138 13.61 -4.76 -15.44
C LYS A 138 15.01 -5.22 -15.00
N ASN A 139 15.44 -4.83 -13.80
CA ASN A 139 16.74 -5.22 -13.26
C ASN A 139 16.85 -6.73 -13.05
N ILE A 140 15.80 -7.37 -12.53
CA ILE A 140 15.73 -8.83 -12.36
C ILE A 140 15.85 -9.53 -13.73
N GLN A 141 15.10 -9.08 -14.74
CA GLN A 141 15.15 -9.63 -16.09
C GLN A 141 16.55 -9.49 -16.72
N GLN A 142 17.16 -8.31 -16.64
CA GLN A 142 18.52 -8.08 -17.15
C GLN A 142 19.55 -8.95 -16.45
N ASN A 143 19.45 -9.11 -15.13
CA ASN A 143 20.34 -9.97 -14.34
C ASN A 143 20.17 -11.46 -14.69
N ALA A 144 18.93 -11.91 -14.93
CA ALA A 144 18.67 -13.27 -15.41
C ALA A 144 19.27 -13.51 -16.80
N SER A 145 19.10 -12.57 -17.74
CA SER A 145 19.71 -12.65 -19.07
C SER A 145 21.24 -12.73 -19.01
N ARG A 146 21.89 -11.90 -18.17
CA ARG A 146 23.35 -11.92 -17.97
C ARG A 146 23.88 -13.23 -17.38
N ARG A 147 23.11 -13.88 -16.51
CA ARG A 147 23.47 -15.20 -15.95
C ARG A 147 23.39 -16.29 -17.02
N ASN A 148 22.39 -16.27 -17.89
CA ASN A 148 22.26 -17.24 -18.99
C ASN A 148 23.36 -17.08 -20.06
N THR A 149 23.83 -15.87 -20.35
CA THR A 149 24.92 -15.67 -21.34
C THR A 149 26.28 -16.17 -20.84
N ARG A 150 26.50 -16.24 -19.53
CA ARG A 150 27.76 -16.74 -18.93
C ARG A 150 27.85 -18.27 -18.87
N GLN A 151 26.74 -19.00 -19.11
CA GLN A 151 26.69 -20.46 -19.03
C GLN A 151 26.80 -21.17 -20.40
N ILE A 152 27.10 -20.47 -21.49
CA ILE A 152 27.45 -21.10 -22.78
C ILE A 152 28.97 -21.03 -22.93
N PRO A 153 29.75 -22.08 -22.58
CA PRO A 153 31.16 -22.11 -22.92
C PRO A 153 31.28 -22.29 -24.45
N ASN A 154 32.19 -21.53 -25.07
CA ASN A 154 32.63 -21.76 -26.44
C ASN A 154 33.21 -23.18 -26.56
N GLY A 155 32.36 -24.14 -26.90
CA GLY A 155 32.78 -25.43 -27.43
C GLY A 155 33.12 -25.26 -28.91
N ASN A 156 34.39 -25.04 -29.21
CA ASN A 156 35.01 -25.47 -30.47
C ASN A 156 36.52 -25.53 -30.24
N ASN A 157 37.04 -26.74 -30.06
CA ASN A 157 37.65 -27.57 -31.10
C ASN A 157 39.01 -27.03 -31.53
N ASN A 158 40.06 -27.74 -31.11
CA ASN A 158 41.18 -28.12 -31.96
C ASN A 158 41.80 -29.41 -31.39
N ASN A 159 41.28 -30.54 -31.89
CA ASN A 159 41.97 -31.84 -31.89
C ASN A 159 42.94 -31.86 -33.07
N ALA A 160 44.12 -32.47 -32.86
CA ALA A 160 45.02 -33.12 -33.83
C ALA A 160 45.47 -32.29 -35.06
N ASP A 161 46.75 -32.13 -35.41
CA ASP A 161 47.96 -32.95 -35.27
C ASP A 161 49.20 -32.04 -35.19
#